data_AF-A0A7D7ZQU9-F1
#
_entry.id   AF-A0A7D7ZQU9-F1
#
_cell.length_a   1.000
_cell.length_b   1.000
_cell.length_c   1.000
_cell.angle_alpha   90.00
_cell.angle_beta   90.00
_cell.angle_gamma   90.00
#
_symmetry.space_group_name_H-M   'P 1'
#
loop_
_entity.id
_entity.type
_entity.pdbx_description
1 polymer ?
#
loop_
_entity_poly.entity_id
_entity_poly.type
_entity_poly.pdbx_seq_one_letter_code
_entity_poly.pdbx_strand_id
1 'polypeptide(L)'
;MKAWLYNSNLDLHPGSGDVIAYAQGLVSTKITNTHGFVYTFSDFSLNVNSNQVTSWDESNFSPLQPLRVNRFIDTQKLTTLFDPITNSSVHFDYHLPYQQNEFWKTKGIFRPDQTLGSKNVQTNFHKKRTLKKIRFDQGEIVFFYEFTRLDLPDYSGNIALDNKALSKIIVKDVHGTVIKDIRFVYSHIRSVENCSQPECYRLVLDEVYFAQPGGTNSIPGYTLEYNTTKLPKRNSWVSDFLGYHNGEVASPAPTTSGHYIPKTYHYPNSGKYSFLPFDIGNSNYTQLPGNFSLASNEAYVRAALLEKITYPTGGYTLLESESNNFILLGKPYREAGLE
;
A
#
# COMPACT_ATOMS: atom_id res chain seq x y z
N MET A 1 -0.44 14.62 -27.82
CA MET A 1 -0.24 15.17 -26.45
C MET A 1 1.04 16.00 -26.47
N LYS A 2 0.98 17.29 -26.14
CA LYS A 2 2.19 18.13 -26.01
C LYS A 2 2.39 18.42 -24.52
N ALA A 3 3.46 17.92 -23.94
CA ALA A 3 3.84 18.19 -22.55
C ALA A 3 4.91 19.27 -22.55
N TRP A 4 4.70 20.32 -21.77
CA TRP A 4 5.70 21.37 -21.56
C TRP A 4 6.23 21.24 -20.13
N LEU A 5 7.47 20.78 -20.01
CA LEU A 5 8.19 20.77 -18.74
C LEU A 5 8.79 22.17 -18.53
N TYR A 6 8.23 22.94 -17.61
CA TYR A 6 8.88 24.15 -17.12
C TYR A 6 9.74 23.77 -15.92
N ASN A 7 11.00 23.44 -16.16
CA ASN A 7 12.01 23.45 -15.10
C ASN A 7 12.41 24.90 -14.86
N SER A 8 12.00 25.48 -13.73
CA SER A 8 12.84 26.49 -13.11
C SER A 8 14.16 25.80 -12.74
N ASN A 9 15.31 26.44 -13.01
CA ASN A 9 16.64 25.87 -12.83
C ASN A 9 16.73 25.06 -11.53
N LEU A 10 16.98 23.76 -11.66
CA LEU A 10 17.24 22.88 -10.52
C LEU A 10 18.68 23.15 -10.06
N ASP A 11 18.90 24.25 -9.34
CA ASP A 11 20.20 24.53 -8.74
C ASP A 11 20.40 23.62 -7.52
N LEU A 12 21.08 22.50 -7.77
CA LEU A 12 21.62 21.65 -6.72
C LEU A 12 22.89 22.30 -6.20
N HIS A 13 22.80 23.08 -5.14
CA HIS A 13 23.99 23.55 -4.42
C HIS A 13 24.54 22.43 -3.53
N PRO A 14 25.78 21.94 -3.74
CA PRO A 14 26.44 21.10 -2.78
C PRO A 14 26.78 21.95 -1.55
N GLY A 15 26.04 21.76 -0.46
CA GLY A 15 26.48 22.21 0.86
C GLY A 15 27.77 21.48 1.22
N SER A 16 28.83 22.24 1.53
CA SER A 16 30.07 21.68 2.04
C SER A 16 29.83 21.14 3.46
N GLY A 17 29.81 19.81 3.60
CA GLY A 17 29.57 19.09 4.84
C GLY A 17 28.15 18.51 4.90
N ASP A 18 28.05 17.19 5.10
CA ASP A 18 26.83 16.37 5.17
C ASP A 18 25.80 16.64 4.06
N VAL A 19 25.85 15.82 3.01
CA VAL A 19 25.05 15.93 1.79
C VAL A 19 23.54 15.95 2.10
N ILE A 20 22.99 17.16 2.26
CA ILE A 20 21.56 17.46 2.19
C ILE A 20 21.33 18.13 0.84
N ALA A 21 20.93 17.35 -0.16
CA ALA A 21 20.43 17.92 -1.41
C ALA A 21 19.00 18.43 -1.17
N TYR A 22 18.83 19.74 -1.10
CA TYR A 22 17.50 20.35 -1.17
C TYR A 22 17.08 20.42 -2.63
N ALA A 23 15.99 19.76 -3.02
CA ALA A 23 15.27 20.12 -4.23
C ALA A 23 14.52 21.44 -3.95
N GLN A 24 15.20 22.58 -4.08
CA GLN A 24 14.56 23.89 -4.12
C GLN A 24 14.37 24.28 -5.58
N GLY A 25 13.30 23.76 -6.16
CA GLY A 25 12.75 24.21 -7.43
C GLY A 25 11.26 23.95 -7.41
N LEU A 26 10.43 24.97 -7.64
CA LEU A 26 9.00 24.79 -7.86
C LEU A 26 8.83 24.07 -9.19
N VAL A 27 8.74 22.74 -9.13
CA VAL A 27 8.43 21.93 -10.30
C VAL A 27 6.92 21.98 -10.52
N SER A 28 6.51 22.66 -11.59
CA SER A 28 5.13 22.68 -12.06
C SER A 28 5.09 22.10 -13.46
N THR A 29 4.23 21.11 -13.67
CA THR A 29 4.04 20.48 -14.97
C THR A 29 2.73 20.94 -15.58
N LYS A 30 2.74 21.35 -16.85
CA LYS A 30 1.52 21.65 -17.60
C LYS A 30 1.35 20.67 -18.76
N ILE A 31 0.17 20.08 -18.84
CA ILE A 31 -0.22 19.15 -19.90
C ILE A 31 -1.43 19.73 -20.60
N THR A 32 -1.40 19.78 -21.93
CA THR A 32 -2.57 20.16 -22.74
C THR A 32 -3.04 18.95 -23.53
N ASN A 33 -4.32 18.59 -23.38
CA ASN A 33 -4.90 17.49 -24.15
C ASN A 33 -5.24 17.93 -25.59
N THR A 34 -5.70 16.99 -26.42
CA THR A 34 -6.07 17.24 -27.82
C THR A 34 -7.28 18.15 -27.99
N HIS A 35 -8.08 18.36 -26.94
CA HIS A 35 -9.26 19.23 -26.93
C HIS A 35 -8.95 20.62 -26.36
N GLY A 36 -7.69 20.91 -26.02
CA GLY A 36 -7.27 22.22 -25.53
C GLY A 36 -7.36 22.41 -24.01
N PHE A 37 -7.89 21.44 -23.25
CA PHE A 37 -7.90 21.52 -21.79
C PHE A 37 -6.47 21.54 -21.25
N VAL A 38 -6.22 22.44 -20.30
CA VAL A 38 -4.90 22.62 -19.66
C VAL A 38 -4.94 22.09 -18.24
N TYR A 39 -4.09 21.11 -17.96
CA TYR A 39 -3.93 20.47 -16.66
C TYR A 39 -2.62 20.99 -16.04
N THR A 40 -2.70 21.56 -14.86
CA THR A 40 -1.53 22.04 -14.10
C THR A 40 -1.30 21.16 -12.90
N PHE A 41 -0.05 20.71 -12.71
CA PHE A 41 0.39 19.88 -11.60
C PHE A 41 1.48 20.63 -10.85
N SER A 42 1.13 21.29 -9.75
CA SER A 42 2.05 22.15 -9.00
C SER A 42 2.16 21.80 -7.52
N ASP A 43 1.48 20.73 -7.09
CA ASP A 43 1.57 20.22 -5.74
C ASP A 43 2.24 18.83 -5.75
N PHE A 44 3.06 18.49 -4.76
CA PHE A 44 3.83 17.26 -4.74
C PHE A 44 3.82 16.55 -3.39
N SER A 45 3.88 15.22 -3.47
CA SER A 45 4.19 14.33 -2.35
C SER A 45 5.67 13.94 -2.41
N LEU A 46 6.28 13.75 -1.24
CA LEU A 46 7.69 13.40 -1.14
C LEU A 46 7.86 11.97 -0.64
N ASN A 47 8.86 11.28 -1.16
CA ASN A 47 9.42 10.09 -0.56
C ASN A 47 10.74 10.48 0.12
N VAL A 48 10.90 10.08 1.38
CA VAL A 48 12.14 10.26 2.13
C VAL A 48 12.64 8.87 2.51
N ASN A 49 13.81 8.51 1.99
CA ASN A 49 14.46 7.25 2.26
C ASN A 49 15.65 7.49 3.19
N SER A 50 15.65 6.82 4.34
CA SER A 50 16.74 6.81 5.31
C SER A 50 17.35 5.42 5.34
N ASN A 51 18.65 5.32 5.10
CA ASN A 51 19.37 4.04 5.17
C ASN A 51 20.34 4.05 6.36
N GLN A 52 20.27 3.01 7.17
CA GLN A 52 21.23 2.71 8.22
C GLN A 52 21.79 1.29 8.01
N VAL A 53 23.12 1.18 8.05
CA VAL A 53 23.83 -0.11 8.02
C VAL A 53 24.39 -0.36 9.41
N THR A 54 24.08 -1.49 10.01
CA THR A 54 24.61 -1.89 11.32
C THR A 54 25.24 -3.29 11.26
N SER A 55 26.34 -3.46 12.00
CA SER A 55 26.89 -4.79 12.31
C SER A 55 26.05 -5.44 13.41
N TRP A 56 25.75 -6.74 13.30
CA TRP A 56 25.19 -7.49 14.43
C TRP A 56 26.33 -7.77 15.43
N ASP A 57 26.32 -7.09 16.56
CA ASP A 57 26.97 -7.56 17.78
C ASP A 57 25.86 -7.65 18.85
N GLU A 58 25.58 -8.84 19.35
CA GLU A 58 24.46 -9.13 20.26
C GLU A 58 24.55 -8.35 21.60
N SER A 59 25.69 -7.70 21.86
CA SER A 59 25.98 -7.08 23.15
C SER A 59 26.00 -5.55 23.15
N ASN A 60 26.14 -4.87 22.00
CA ASN A 60 26.30 -3.41 21.97
C ASN A 60 25.81 -2.77 20.66
N PHE A 61 24.81 -1.88 20.76
CA PHE A 61 24.49 -0.91 19.72
C PHE A 61 25.66 0.08 19.60
N SER A 62 26.58 -0.14 18.68
CA SER A 62 27.63 0.84 18.37
C SER A 62 27.13 1.87 17.34
N PRO A 63 27.32 3.18 17.54
CA PRO A 63 26.71 4.20 16.69
C PRO A 63 27.56 4.51 15.43
N LEU A 64 26.84 4.65 14.29
CA LEU A 64 27.01 5.65 13.22
C LEU A 64 27.93 5.35 12.01
N GLN A 65 27.35 4.73 10.98
CA GLN A 65 27.52 5.27 9.61
C GLN A 65 26.58 6.48 9.46
N PRO A 66 26.93 7.52 8.67
CA PRO A 66 26.08 8.69 8.49
C PRO A 66 24.73 8.28 7.89
N LEU A 67 23.65 8.76 8.51
CA LEU A 67 22.29 8.65 8.01
C LEU A 67 22.21 9.26 6.60
N ARG A 68 22.18 8.42 5.57
CA ARG A 68 21.92 8.89 4.21
C ARG A 68 20.43 9.08 4.05
N VAL A 69 20.00 10.34 4.08
CA VAL A 69 18.61 10.74 3.83
C VAL A 69 18.50 11.22 2.39
N ASN A 70 17.86 10.42 1.56
CA ASN A 70 17.51 10.81 0.20
C ASN A 70 16.06 11.28 0.15
N ARG A 71 15.79 12.37 -0.56
CA ARG A 71 14.43 12.90 -0.76
C ARG A 71 14.13 12.97 -2.25
N PHE A 72 12.98 12.43 -2.64
CA PHE A 72 12.54 12.42 -4.04
C PHE A 72 11.09 12.88 -4.13
N ILE A 73 10.74 13.51 -5.24
CA ILE A 73 9.33 13.73 -5.59
C ILE A 73 8.74 12.36 -5.92
N ASP A 74 7.74 11.95 -5.14
CA ASP A 74 7.03 10.68 -5.33
C ASP A 74 5.92 10.86 -6.38
N THR A 75 5.10 11.89 -6.19
CA THR A 75 3.98 12.20 -7.10
C THR A 75 3.77 13.70 -7.23
N GLN A 76 3.37 14.14 -8.41
CA GLN A 76 2.80 15.48 -8.63
C GLN A 76 1.27 15.37 -8.75
N LYS A 77 0.55 16.25 -8.07
CA LYS A 77 -0.90 16.27 -7.97
C LYS A 77 -1.46 17.35 -8.89
N LEU A 78 -2.58 17.04 -9.53
CA LEU A 78 -3.35 17.99 -10.34
C LEU A 78 -3.86 19.10 -9.44
N THR A 79 -3.51 20.35 -9.71
CA THR A 79 -3.94 21.52 -8.93
C THR A 79 -4.96 22.37 -9.66
N THR A 80 -4.93 22.37 -11.00
CA THR A 80 -5.90 23.11 -11.80
C THR A 80 -6.17 22.41 -13.13
N LEU A 81 -7.45 22.38 -13.50
CA LEU A 81 -7.92 22.08 -14.85
C LEU A 81 -8.54 23.36 -15.41
N PHE A 82 -8.13 23.79 -16.60
CA PHE A 82 -8.66 24.96 -17.28
C PHE A 82 -9.20 24.59 -18.65
N ASP A 83 -10.42 25.04 -18.94
CA ASP A 83 -11.03 24.92 -20.26
C ASP A 83 -10.98 26.28 -20.98
N PRO A 84 -10.18 26.41 -22.06
CA PRO A 84 -10.07 27.68 -22.77
C PRO A 84 -11.32 28.06 -23.57
N ILE A 85 -12.23 27.12 -23.86
CA ILE A 85 -13.44 27.38 -24.65
C ILE A 85 -14.50 28.04 -23.78
N THR A 86 -14.74 27.47 -22.60
CA THR A 86 -15.73 27.99 -21.64
C THR A 86 -15.14 29.03 -20.68
N ASN A 87 -13.81 29.20 -20.68
CA ASN A 87 -13.08 30.02 -19.72
C ASN A 87 -13.37 29.61 -18.26
N SER A 88 -13.63 28.32 -18.03
CA SER A 88 -13.92 27.76 -16.72
C SER A 88 -12.69 27.09 -16.12
N SER A 89 -12.66 27.01 -14.80
CA SER A 89 -11.56 26.36 -14.08
C SER A 89 -12.05 25.47 -12.96
N VAL A 90 -11.32 24.37 -12.74
CA VAL A 90 -11.49 23.48 -11.60
C VAL A 90 -10.20 23.48 -10.79
N HIS A 91 -10.30 23.85 -9.53
CA HIS A 91 -9.17 23.89 -8.60
C HIS A 91 -9.23 22.72 -7.63
N PHE A 92 -8.06 22.14 -7.35
CA PHE A 92 -7.90 21.01 -6.44
C PHE A 92 -7.01 21.44 -5.28
N ASP A 93 -7.58 21.46 -4.08
CA ASP A 93 -6.87 21.79 -2.86
C ASP A 93 -6.55 20.52 -2.10
N TYR A 94 -5.33 20.42 -1.58
CA TYR A 94 -4.86 19.28 -0.79
C TYR A 94 -4.56 19.71 0.65
N HIS A 95 -4.68 18.77 1.58
CA HIS A 95 -4.19 19.00 2.95
C HIS A 95 -2.65 19.13 2.92
N LEU A 96 -2.14 20.19 3.54
CA LEU A 96 -0.72 20.32 3.89
C LEU A 96 -0.38 19.28 4.96
N PRO A 97 0.86 18.75 4.94
CA PRO A 97 1.19 17.33 4.72
C PRO A 97 0.74 16.38 5.86
N TYR A 98 1.27 15.15 5.85
CA TYR A 98 1.24 14.17 6.96
C TYR A 98 0.21 13.04 6.83
N GLN A 99 0.36 12.20 5.80
CA GLN A 99 0.36 10.77 6.12
C GLN A 99 1.79 10.28 5.99
N GLN A 100 2.42 9.98 7.13
CA GLN A 100 3.72 9.31 7.19
C GLN A 100 3.50 7.81 7.25
N ASN A 101 3.70 7.15 6.12
CA ASN A 101 3.83 5.70 6.13
C ASN A 101 5.31 5.38 6.29
N GLU A 102 5.67 4.80 7.43
CA GLU A 102 6.98 4.26 7.69
C GLU A 102 7.02 2.79 7.29
N PHE A 103 8.00 2.42 6.47
CA PHE A 103 8.28 1.03 6.16
C PHE A 103 9.71 0.71 6.54
N TRP A 104 9.88 -0.33 7.37
CA TRP A 104 11.18 -0.86 7.72
C TRP A 104 11.45 -2.09 6.87
N LYS A 105 12.55 -2.06 6.13
CA LYS A 105 13.09 -3.26 5.49
C LYS A 105 14.37 -3.65 6.20
N THR A 106 14.33 -4.81 6.84
CA THR A 106 15.52 -5.45 7.39
C THR A 106 16.01 -6.51 6.40
N LYS A 107 17.24 -6.38 5.90
CA LYS A 107 17.92 -7.44 5.16
C LYS A 107 19.10 -7.95 5.97
N GLY A 108 19.12 -9.26 6.25
CA GLY A 108 20.29 -9.97 6.77
C GLY A 108 21.08 -10.62 5.63
N ILE A 109 22.41 -10.57 5.72
CA ILE A 109 23.30 -11.34 4.83
C ILE A 109 23.85 -12.50 5.65
N PHE A 110 23.60 -13.73 5.19
CA PHE A 110 24.24 -14.93 5.73
C PHE A 110 25.63 -15.09 5.10
N ARG A 111 26.64 -15.29 5.94
CA ARG A 111 27.97 -15.66 5.46
C ARG A 111 28.04 -17.19 5.27
N PRO A 112 28.95 -17.69 4.39
CA PRO A 112 29.13 -19.12 4.15
C PRO A 112 29.47 -19.94 5.40
N ASP A 113 30.03 -19.30 6.44
CA ASP A 113 30.33 -19.89 7.74
C ASP A 113 29.12 -19.90 8.70
N GLN A 114 27.92 -19.62 8.20
CA GLN A 114 26.66 -19.51 8.94
C GLN A 114 26.62 -18.36 9.96
N THR A 115 27.62 -17.47 9.97
CA THR A 115 27.59 -16.28 10.82
C THR A 115 26.77 -15.16 10.15
N LEU A 116 26.10 -14.35 10.97
CA LEU A 116 25.32 -13.19 10.51
C LEU A 116 26.26 -12.02 10.20
N GLY A 117 26.30 -11.61 8.93
CA GLY A 117 27.31 -10.66 8.47
C GLY A 117 26.96 -9.18 8.66
N SER A 118 25.72 -8.76 8.40
CA SER A 118 25.28 -7.35 8.50
C SER A 118 23.75 -7.22 8.47
N LYS A 119 23.22 -6.18 9.14
CA LYS A 119 21.81 -5.75 9.06
C LYS A 119 21.74 -4.43 8.31
N ASN A 120 20.98 -4.42 7.22
CA ASN A 120 20.58 -3.16 6.59
C ASN A 120 19.17 -2.82 7.04
N VAL A 121 19.00 -1.66 7.68
CA VAL A 121 17.70 -1.09 8.00
C VAL A 121 17.45 0.07 7.05
N GLN A 122 16.47 -0.11 6.19
CA GLN A 122 15.96 0.97 5.36
C GLN A 122 14.61 1.42 5.93
N THR A 123 14.50 2.72 6.20
CA THR A 123 13.26 3.37 6.61
C THR A 123 12.79 4.30 5.50
N ASN A 124 11.62 4.02 4.94
CA ASN A 124 11.00 4.90 3.94
C ASN A 124 9.82 5.63 4.57
N PHE A 125 9.81 6.96 4.47
CA PHE A 125 8.70 7.82 4.83
C PHE A 125 8.08 8.38 3.55
N HIS A 126 6.80 8.11 3.34
CA HIS A 126 6.04 8.85 2.34
C HIS A 126 5.38 10.03 3.02
N LYS A 127 5.49 11.23 2.48
CA LYS A 127 4.69 12.40 2.88
C LYS A 127 3.63 12.61 1.81
N LYS A 128 2.52 11.90 1.95
CA LYS A 128 1.41 11.96 1.00
C LYS A 128 0.53 13.17 1.26
N ARG A 129 -0.02 13.73 0.19
CA ARG A 129 -1.07 14.75 0.23
C ARG A 129 -2.42 14.13 -0.13
N THR A 130 -3.43 14.41 0.68
CA THR A 130 -4.81 13.96 0.50
C THR A 130 -5.68 15.11 0.00
N LEU A 131 -6.62 14.78 -0.89
CA LEU A 131 -7.52 15.77 -1.46
C LEU A 131 -8.41 16.36 -0.37
N LYS A 132 -8.44 17.69 -0.25
CA LYS A 132 -9.25 18.42 0.72
C LYS A 132 -10.54 18.91 0.11
N LYS A 133 -10.43 19.50 -1.08
CA LYS A 133 -11.51 20.21 -1.73
C LYS A 133 -11.31 20.26 -3.24
N ILE A 134 -12.41 20.21 -3.98
CA ILE A 134 -12.46 20.59 -5.40
C ILE A 134 -13.38 21.80 -5.51
N ARG A 135 -12.97 22.84 -6.21
CA ARG A 135 -13.75 24.07 -6.47
C ARG A 135 -13.94 24.24 -7.96
N PHE A 136 -15.15 24.59 -8.38
CA PHE A 136 -15.51 24.86 -9.77
C PHE A 136 -16.61 25.92 -9.80
N ASP A 137 -16.90 26.48 -10.97
CA ASP A 137 -17.79 27.64 -11.10
C ASP A 137 -19.20 27.43 -10.54
N GLN A 138 -19.66 26.18 -10.48
CA GLN A 138 -21.00 25.80 -10.02
C GLN A 138 -21.04 25.30 -8.56
N GLY A 139 -19.92 25.30 -7.83
CA GLY A 139 -19.90 24.89 -6.44
C GLY A 139 -18.58 24.29 -5.94
N GLU A 140 -18.68 23.45 -4.90
CA GLU A 140 -17.52 22.79 -4.30
C GLU A 140 -17.81 21.36 -3.86
N ILE A 141 -16.76 20.54 -3.82
CA ILE A 141 -16.76 19.21 -3.22
C ILE A 141 -15.76 19.23 -2.07
N VAL A 142 -16.18 18.83 -0.86
CA VAL A 142 -15.36 18.85 0.36
C VAL A 142 -15.18 17.43 0.89
N PHE A 143 -13.95 17.07 1.23
CA PHE A 143 -13.56 15.74 1.71
C PHE A 143 -13.20 15.79 3.19
N PHE A 144 -13.78 14.89 3.98
CA PHE A 144 -13.58 14.80 5.43
C PHE A 144 -12.93 13.46 5.80
N TYR A 145 -11.93 13.50 6.68
CA TYR A 145 -11.13 12.34 7.07
C TYR A 145 -11.19 12.13 8.59
N GLU A 146 -12.26 11.51 9.08
CA GLU A 146 -12.53 11.43 10.53
C GLU A 146 -12.27 10.02 11.11
N PHE A 147 -12.35 8.97 10.28
CA PHE A 147 -12.19 7.58 10.72
C PHE A 147 -10.73 7.23 11.02
N THR A 148 -10.43 6.70 12.20
CA THR A 148 -9.07 6.27 12.59
C THR A 148 -8.75 4.88 12.05
N ARG A 149 -7.70 4.80 11.23
CA ARG A 149 -7.10 3.58 10.74
C ARG A 149 -6.21 2.95 11.80
N LEU A 150 -6.49 1.69 12.14
CA LEU A 150 -5.67 0.88 13.04
C LEU A 150 -4.56 0.14 12.28
N ASP A 151 -4.64 0.09 10.95
CA ASP A 151 -3.65 -0.57 10.10
C ASP A 151 -2.45 0.32 9.77
N LEU A 152 -2.39 1.52 10.33
CA LEU A 152 -1.25 2.44 10.29
C LEU A 152 -0.79 2.78 11.71
N PRO A 153 0.52 2.96 11.94
CA PRO A 153 1.04 3.43 13.21
C PRO A 153 0.45 4.80 13.58
N ASP A 154 0.16 5.00 14.86
CA ASP A 154 -0.21 6.30 15.41
C ASP A 154 1.04 7.08 15.80
N TYR A 155 1.42 8.04 14.97
CA TYR A 155 2.48 9.00 15.30
C TYR A 155 1.85 10.22 15.97
N SER A 156 1.28 10.04 17.16
CA SER A 156 0.65 11.08 17.98
C SER A 156 1.65 12.05 18.62
N GLY A 157 2.66 12.47 17.83
CA GLY A 157 3.72 13.37 18.22
C GLY A 157 3.51 14.83 17.79
N ASN A 158 2.88 15.10 16.64
CA ASN A 158 2.48 16.43 16.16
C ASN A 158 1.80 16.30 14.77
N ILE A 159 0.52 16.73 14.64
CA ILE A 159 -0.24 16.99 13.39
C ILE A 159 -1.24 15.88 12.90
N ALA A 160 -2.36 15.77 13.61
CA ALA A 160 -3.77 15.55 13.21
C ALA A 160 -4.28 14.62 12.05
N LEU A 161 -3.52 14.06 11.09
CA LEU A 161 -4.13 13.29 9.97
C LEU A 161 -3.46 11.95 9.56
N ASP A 162 -2.38 11.55 10.25
CA ASP A 162 -1.47 10.50 9.78
C ASP A 162 -2.11 9.13 9.58
N ASN A 163 -3.18 8.82 10.31
CA ASN A 163 -3.91 7.56 10.24
C ASN A 163 -5.40 7.73 9.94
N LYS A 164 -5.84 8.81 9.28
CA LYS A 164 -7.26 9.01 8.98
C LYS A 164 -7.70 8.47 7.61
N ALA A 165 -8.88 7.87 7.53
CA ALA A 165 -9.55 7.47 6.28
C ALA A 165 -10.67 8.46 5.92
N LEU A 166 -11.00 8.55 4.63
CA LEU A 166 -12.07 9.40 4.11
C LEU A 166 -13.42 8.95 4.68
N SER A 167 -14.02 9.72 5.58
CA SER A 167 -15.29 9.37 6.22
C SER A 167 -16.50 9.93 5.46
N LYS A 168 -16.34 11.07 4.78
CA LYS A 168 -17.46 11.82 4.20
C LYS A 168 -17.04 12.71 3.03
N ILE A 169 -17.90 12.80 2.02
CA ILE A 169 -17.81 13.75 0.91
C ILE A 169 -19.10 14.58 0.90
N ILE A 170 -18.95 15.91 0.89
CA ILE A 170 -20.07 16.85 0.76
C ILE A 170 -19.94 17.57 -0.58
N VAL A 171 -21.00 17.55 -1.37
CA VAL A 171 -21.12 18.35 -2.60
C VAL A 171 -22.06 19.53 -2.31
N LYS A 172 -21.61 20.73 -2.65
CA LYS A 172 -22.38 21.96 -2.51
C LYS A 172 -22.52 22.67 -3.83
N ASP A 173 -23.63 23.39 -3.99
CA ASP A 173 -23.82 24.31 -5.10
C ASP A 173 -23.08 25.65 -4.86
N VAL A 174 -23.24 26.59 -5.80
CA VAL A 174 -22.65 27.93 -5.74
C VAL A 174 -23.17 28.78 -4.56
N HIS A 175 -24.35 28.46 -4.02
CA HIS A 175 -24.94 29.14 -2.85
C HIS A 175 -24.48 28.51 -1.52
N GLY A 176 -23.66 27.46 -1.57
CA GLY A 176 -23.21 26.71 -0.39
C GLY A 176 -24.22 25.69 0.13
N THR A 177 -25.33 25.46 -0.60
CA THR A 177 -26.34 24.46 -0.24
C THR A 177 -25.79 23.07 -0.47
N VAL A 178 -25.90 22.18 0.53
CA VAL A 178 -25.51 20.77 0.38
C VAL A 178 -26.50 20.07 -0.55
N ILE A 179 -26.00 19.58 -1.68
CA ILE A 179 -26.79 18.83 -2.66
C ILE A 179 -26.55 17.32 -2.57
N LYS A 180 -25.41 16.89 -2.03
CA LYS A 180 -25.11 15.48 -1.74
C LYS A 180 -24.24 15.35 -0.49
N ASP A 181 -24.56 14.38 0.37
CA ASP A 181 -23.75 13.93 1.51
C ASP A 181 -23.51 12.43 1.34
N ILE A 182 -22.26 12.04 1.09
CA ILE A 182 -21.82 10.66 0.87
C ILE A 182 -20.97 10.26 2.05
N ARG A 183 -21.27 9.12 2.68
CA ARG A 183 -20.60 8.66 3.89
C ARG A 183 -20.04 7.26 3.71
N PHE A 184 -18.89 7.03 4.34
CA PHE A 184 -18.11 5.80 4.23
C PHE A 184 -18.02 5.16 5.61
N VAL A 185 -18.40 3.89 5.68
CA VAL A 185 -18.31 3.08 6.91
C VAL A 185 -17.22 2.05 6.72
N TYR A 186 -16.35 1.94 7.72
CA TYR A 186 -15.22 1.04 7.68
C TYR A 186 -15.19 0.15 8.92
N SER A 187 -14.62 -1.03 8.74
CA SER A 187 -14.21 -1.93 9.80
C SER A 187 -12.76 -2.35 9.59
N HIS A 188 -12.24 -3.13 10.54
CA HIS A 188 -10.92 -3.71 10.44
C HIS A 188 -10.98 -5.23 10.54
N ILE A 189 -10.41 -5.92 9.56
CA ILE A 189 -10.13 -7.35 9.68
C ILE A 189 -8.86 -7.49 10.51
N ARG A 190 -8.97 -8.24 11.61
CA ARG A 190 -7.85 -8.58 12.49
C ARG A 190 -7.16 -9.85 12.01
N SER A 191 -5.83 -9.88 12.10
CA SER A 191 -5.04 -11.00 11.63
C SER A 191 -5.22 -12.28 12.45
N VAL A 192 -4.79 -13.43 11.89
CA VAL A 192 -4.87 -14.74 12.55
C VAL A 192 -4.16 -14.76 13.91
N GLU A 193 -3.08 -13.99 14.07
CA GLU A 193 -2.27 -13.94 15.28
C GLU A 193 -2.96 -13.18 16.42
N ASN A 194 -4.11 -12.53 16.17
CA ASN A 194 -4.85 -11.74 17.15
C ASN A 194 -3.96 -10.76 17.93
N CYS A 195 -3.08 -10.07 17.21
CA CYS A 195 -2.17 -9.08 17.76
C CYS A 195 -2.77 -7.65 17.68
N SER A 196 -2.09 -6.64 18.23
CA SER A 196 -2.60 -5.27 18.38
C SER A 196 -1.78 -4.21 17.63
N GLN A 197 -0.70 -4.62 16.99
CA GLN A 197 0.16 -3.77 16.19
C GLN A 197 -0.50 -3.46 14.84
N PRO A 198 -0.12 -2.35 14.17
CA PRO A 198 -0.74 -1.96 12.90
C PRO A 198 -0.69 -3.02 11.79
N GLU A 199 0.35 -3.84 11.75
CA GLU A 199 0.47 -4.96 10.81
C GLU A 199 -0.62 -6.03 10.96
N CYS A 200 -1.30 -6.07 12.11
CA CYS A 200 -2.36 -7.01 12.45
C CYS A 200 -3.74 -6.59 11.94
N TYR A 201 -3.89 -5.38 11.39
CA TYR A 201 -5.17 -4.87 10.91
C TYR A 201 -5.17 -4.68 9.39
N ARG A 202 -6.33 -4.83 8.78
CA ARG A 202 -6.63 -4.41 7.40
C ARG A 202 -7.90 -3.57 7.43
N LEU A 203 -7.81 -2.33 6.97
CA LEU A 203 -9.00 -1.50 6.78
C LEU A 203 -9.83 -2.06 5.62
N VAL A 204 -11.12 -2.26 5.82
CA VAL A 204 -12.08 -2.61 4.78
C VAL A 204 -13.25 -1.63 4.78
N LEU A 205 -13.80 -1.37 3.60
CA LEU A 205 -14.97 -0.51 3.41
C LEU A 205 -16.22 -1.40 3.49
N ASP A 206 -17.06 -1.20 4.50
CA ASP A 206 -18.27 -2.02 4.69
C ASP A 206 -19.47 -1.41 3.95
N GLU A 207 -19.56 -0.08 3.91
CA GLU A 207 -20.73 0.60 3.36
C GLU A 207 -20.37 1.98 2.78
N VAL A 208 -21.06 2.35 1.70
CA VAL A 208 -21.17 3.73 1.21
C VAL A 208 -22.63 4.11 1.13
N TYR A 209 -23.08 5.07 1.95
CA TYR A 209 -24.47 5.50 1.97
C TYR A 209 -24.62 7.01 1.77
N PHE A 210 -25.85 7.43 1.51
CA PHE A 210 -26.19 8.83 1.27
C PHE A 210 -27.03 9.36 2.43
N ALA A 211 -26.68 10.54 2.95
CA ALA A 211 -27.49 11.22 3.94
C ALA A 211 -28.34 12.30 3.28
N GLN A 212 -29.54 12.51 3.80
CA GLN A 212 -30.35 13.66 3.40
C GLN A 212 -29.69 14.98 3.86
N PRO A 213 -29.77 16.06 3.07
CA PRO A 213 -29.25 17.37 3.49
C PRO A 213 -29.84 17.80 4.83
N GLY A 214 -28.98 18.00 5.84
CA GLY A 214 -29.38 18.45 7.18
C GLY A 214 -30.00 17.40 8.10
N GLY A 215 -30.02 16.12 7.71
CA GLY A 215 -30.63 15.04 8.49
C GLY A 215 -29.68 13.94 8.95
N THR A 216 -30.14 13.12 9.91
CA THR A 216 -29.54 11.82 10.29
C THR A 216 -30.11 10.65 9.48
N ASN A 217 -31.16 10.90 8.68
CA ASN A 217 -31.83 9.87 7.89
C ASN A 217 -30.91 9.39 6.76
N SER A 218 -30.57 8.10 6.82
CA SER A 218 -29.80 7.41 5.80
C SER A 218 -30.71 6.95 4.66
N ILE A 219 -30.24 7.16 3.44
CA ILE A 219 -30.79 6.54 2.23
C ILE A 219 -29.95 5.28 1.98
N PRO A 220 -30.57 4.13 1.63
CA PRO A 220 -29.86 2.89 1.38
C PRO A 220 -28.66 3.09 0.45
N GLY A 221 -27.52 2.57 0.91
CA GLY A 221 -26.23 2.66 0.22
C GLY A 221 -25.85 1.39 -0.50
N TYR A 222 -24.55 1.29 -0.78
CA TYR A 222 -23.89 0.07 -1.18
C TYR A 222 -23.32 -0.62 0.06
N THR A 223 -23.56 -1.90 0.25
CA THR A 223 -22.87 -2.71 1.27
C THR A 223 -21.92 -3.70 0.63
N LEU A 224 -20.77 -3.91 1.27
CA LEU A 224 -19.68 -4.72 0.79
C LEU A 224 -19.41 -5.83 1.80
N GLU A 225 -19.41 -7.08 1.34
CA GLU A 225 -19.15 -8.25 2.18
C GLU A 225 -17.89 -8.96 1.69
N TYR A 226 -17.03 -9.36 2.63
CA TYR A 226 -15.71 -9.94 2.36
C TYR A 226 -15.61 -11.37 2.90
N ASN A 227 -14.74 -12.17 2.28
CA ASN A 227 -14.39 -13.49 2.75
C ASN A 227 -13.90 -13.43 4.21
N THR A 228 -14.45 -14.30 5.05
CA THR A 228 -14.22 -14.30 6.51
C THR A 228 -12.88 -14.91 6.93
N THR A 229 -12.16 -15.55 6.00
CA THR A 229 -10.82 -16.11 6.28
C THR A 229 -9.87 -14.97 6.58
N LYS A 230 -9.29 -15.00 7.78
CA LYS A 230 -8.38 -13.96 8.25
C LYS A 230 -7.04 -14.03 7.50
N LEU A 231 -6.54 -12.87 7.12
CA LEU A 231 -5.16 -12.71 6.65
C LEU A 231 -4.17 -12.81 7.83
N PRO A 232 -2.92 -13.24 7.60
CA PRO A 232 -1.88 -13.14 8.59
C PRO A 232 -1.43 -11.68 8.75
N LYS A 233 -0.68 -11.38 9.81
CA LYS A 233 -0.09 -10.05 9.98
C LYS A 233 0.79 -9.71 8.77
N ARG A 234 0.89 -8.42 8.41
CA ARG A 234 1.80 -8.01 7.31
C ARG A 234 3.21 -8.47 7.62
N ASN A 235 3.94 -8.88 6.58
CA ASN A 235 5.30 -9.43 6.67
C ASN A 235 5.37 -10.78 7.42
N SER A 236 4.24 -11.48 7.57
CA SER A 236 4.25 -12.88 8.01
C SER A 236 4.88 -13.77 6.94
N TRP A 237 5.48 -14.88 7.38
CA TRP A 237 6.06 -15.92 6.51
C TRP A 237 5.02 -16.92 6.00
N VAL A 238 3.77 -16.79 6.48
CA VAL A 238 2.62 -17.58 6.04
C VAL A 238 2.17 -17.08 4.66
N SER A 239 3.04 -17.28 3.67
CA SER A 239 2.81 -16.92 2.28
C SER A 239 3.42 -17.96 1.36
N ASP A 240 2.79 -18.17 0.22
CA ASP A 240 3.31 -19.03 -0.84
C ASP A 240 4.46 -18.38 -1.63
N PHE A 241 4.93 -19.07 -2.67
CA PHE A 241 6.01 -18.60 -3.54
C PHE A 241 5.66 -17.35 -4.38
N LEU A 242 4.40 -16.94 -4.43
CA LEU A 242 3.92 -15.70 -5.08
C LEU A 242 3.61 -14.59 -4.07
N GLY A 243 3.63 -14.90 -2.77
CA GLY A 243 3.39 -13.95 -1.69
C GLY A 243 1.93 -13.89 -1.21
N TYR A 244 1.07 -14.81 -1.65
CA TYR A 244 -0.30 -14.92 -1.17
C TYR A 244 -0.38 -15.80 0.07
N HIS A 245 -1.39 -15.58 0.90
CA HIS A 245 -1.60 -16.37 2.10
C HIS A 245 -1.88 -17.85 1.77
N ASN A 246 -1.14 -18.76 2.39
CA ASN A 246 -1.29 -20.21 2.18
C ASN A 246 -1.64 -21.01 3.45
N GLY A 247 -1.82 -20.32 4.59
CA GLY A 247 -2.17 -20.96 5.87
C GLY A 247 -1.09 -21.85 6.50
N GLU A 248 0.12 -21.88 5.93
CA GLU A 248 1.21 -22.74 6.41
C GLU A 248 1.79 -22.25 7.74
N VAL A 249 1.89 -23.15 8.72
CA VAL A 249 2.50 -22.85 10.02
C VAL A 249 3.86 -23.56 10.10
N ALA A 250 4.89 -22.81 10.47
CA ALA A 250 6.22 -23.37 10.64
C ALA A 250 6.23 -24.45 11.75
N SER A 251 6.82 -25.61 11.46
CA SER A 251 6.96 -26.74 12.38
C SER A 251 8.41 -27.28 12.37
N PRO A 252 9.13 -27.23 13.52
CA PRO A 252 8.72 -26.63 14.78
C PRO A 252 8.53 -25.11 14.62
N ALA A 253 7.61 -24.54 15.41
CA ALA A 253 7.46 -23.10 15.47
C ALA A 253 8.82 -22.49 15.85
N PRO A 254 9.33 -21.50 15.09
CA PRO A 254 10.58 -20.86 15.44
C PRO A 254 10.46 -20.28 16.86
N THR A 255 11.47 -20.54 17.70
CA THR A 255 11.63 -19.81 18.96
C THR A 255 11.81 -18.32 18.65
N THR A 256 11.89 -17.45 19.66
CA THR A 256 12.15 -16.01 19.47
C THR A 256 13.39 -15.69 18.61
N SER A 257 14.28 -16.67 18.39
CA SER A 257 15.44 -16.61 17.49
C SER A 257 15.39 -17.64 16.33
N GLY A 258 14.29 -18.37 16.17
CA GLY A 258 14.16 -19.44 15.19
C GLY A 258 14.04 -18.90 13.76
N HIS A 259 14.81 -19.49 12.85
CA HIS A 259 14.81 -19.11 11.45
C HIS A 259 13.62 -19.74 10.72
N TYR A 260 12.86 -18.92 9.99
CA TYR A 260 11.92 -19.41 8.99
C TYR A 260 12.73 -19.85 7.77
N ILE A 261 12.76 -21.15 7.51
CA ILE A 261 13.48 -21.75 6.39
C ILE A 261 12.46 -22.47 5.50
N PRO A 262 12.21 -22.01 4.27
CA PRO A 262 11.23 -22.65 3.41
C PRO A 262 11.73 -24.01 2.97
N LYS A 263 10.83 -25.00 2.93
CA LYS A 263 11.07 -26.26 2.24
C LYS A 263 11.28 -25.96 0.76
N THR A 264 12.38 -26.46 0.22
CA THR A 264 12.69 -26.35 -1.21
C THR A 264 13.07 -27.72 -1.74
N TYR A 265 12.87 -27.92 -3.04
CA TYR A 265 12.96 -29.22 -3.67
C TYR A 265 14.04 -29.15 -4.76
N HIS A 266 15.10 -29.93 -4.58
CA HIS A 266 16.19 -30.03 -5.54
C HIS A 266 15.96 -31.22 -6.48
N TYR A 267 15.81 -30.94 -7.77
CA TYR A 267 15.62 -31.92 -8.84
C TYR A 267 16.90 -32.00 -9.71
N PRO A 268 17.79 -32.99 -9.49
CA PRO A 268 19.05 -33.07 -10.22
C PRO A 268 18.84 -33.08 -11.74
N ASN A 269 19.72 -32.40 -12.48
CA ASN A 269 19.70 -32.35 -13.95
C ASN A 269 18.43 -31.75 -14.57
N SER A 270 17.64 -30.96 -13.83
CA SER A 270 16.39 -30.35 -14.32
C SER A 270 16.56 -28.94 -14.91
N GLY A 271 17.81 -28.51 -15.17
CA GLY A 271 18.11 -27.19 -15.74
C GLY A 271 17.54 -26.04 -14.91
N LYS A 272 16.75 -25.16 -15.52
CA LYS A 272 16.10 -24.03 -14.81
C LYS A 272 15.12 -24.45 -13.71
N TYR A 273 14.70 -25.72 -13.67
CA TYR A 273 13.81 -26.28 -12.66
C TYR A 273 14.55 -27.11 -11.60
N SER A 274 15.87 -26.95 -11.48
CA SER A 274 16.66 -27.73 -10.52
C SER A 274 16.34 -27.39 -9.06
N PHE A 275 15.80 -26.19 -8.79
CA PHE A 275 15.31 -25.80 -7.47
C PHE A 275 13.90 -25.24 -7.60
N LEU A 276 12.96 -25.82 -6.87
CA LEU A 276 11.57 -25.37 -6.84
C LEU A 276 11.09 -25.14 -5.41
N PRO A 277 10.16 -24.18 -5.20
CA PRO A 277 9.61 -23.89 -3.87
C PRO A 277 8.48 -24.83 -3.45
N PHE A 278 8.06 -25.75 -4.32
CA PHE A 278 7.01 -26.74 -4.07
C PHE A 278 7.36 -28.06 -4.76
N ASP A 279 6.72 -29.14 -4.31
CA ASP A 279 6.88 -30.45 -4.94
C ASP A 279 6.09 -30.53 -6.25
N ILE A 280 6.75 -30.94 -7.33
CA ILE A 280 6.13 -31.21 -8.63
C ILE A 280 5.65 -32.67 -8.80
N GLY A 281 5.70 -33.48 -7.75
CA GLY A 281 5.22 -34.87 -7.78
C GLY A 281 6.04 -35.76 -8.71
N ASN A 282 7.35 -35.53 -8.76
CA ASN A 282 8.35 -36.41 -9.37
C ASN A 282 9.13 -37.06 -8.22
N SER A 283 9.47 -38.34 -8.31
CA SER A 283 10.21 -39.06 -7.26
C SER A 283 11.72 -38.77 -7.25
N ASN A 284 12.27 -38.18 -8.31
CA ASN A 284 13.71 -37.87 -8.40
C ASN A 284 14.04 -36.48 -7.83
N TYR A 285 13.89 -36.33 -6.52
CA TYR A 285 14.24 -35.09 -5.82
C TYR A 285 14.88 -35.35 -4.46
N THR A 286 15.57 -34.32 -3.97
CA THR A 286 15.97 -34.21 -2.57
C THR A 286 15.27 -33.00 -1.97
N GLN A 287 14.43 -33.21 -0.95
CA GLN A 287 13.89 -32.09 -0.18
C GLN A 287 15.00 -31.49 0.67
N LEU A 288 15.26 -30.20 0.51
CA LEU A 288 16.16 -29.48 1.39
C LEU A 288 15.47 -29.20 2.74
N PRO A 289 16.22 -29.19 3.86
CA PRO A 289 15.65 -28.91 5.17
C PRO A 289 14.90 -27.57 5.19
N GLY A 290 13.73 -27.56 5.84
CA GLY A 290 12.90 -26.38 6.01
C GLY A 290 11.73 -26.66 6.93
N ASN A 291 11.25 -25.64 7.64
CA ASN A 291 10.19 -25.76 8.63
C ASN A 291 8.81 -25.30 8.14
N PHE A 292 8.68 -24.75 6.93
CA PHE A 292 7.37 -24.36 6.36
C PHE A 292 7.31 -24.58 4.85
N SER A 293 6.10 -24.71 4.28
CA SER A 293 5.88 -24.87 2.84
C SER A 293 5.62 -23.52 2.16
N LEU A 294 6.11 -23.39 0.93
CA LEU A 294 5.75 -22.27 0.04
C LEU A 294 4.65 -22.66 -0.96
N ALA A 295 4.06 -23.86 -0.87
CA ALA A 295 2.98 -24.26 -1.75
C ALA A 295 1.75 -23.34 -1.59
N SER A 296 1.02 -23.12 -2.69
CA SER A 296 -0.23 -22.37 -2.69
C SER A 296 -1.36 -23.18 -2.02
N ASN A 297 -2.34 -22.48 -1.44
CA ASN A 297 -3.52 -23.09 -0.82
C ASN A 297 -4.78 -22.26 -1.10
N GLU A 298 -5.65 -22.79 -1.97
CA GLU A 298 -6.84 -22.11 -2.49
C GLU A 298 -7.76 -21.53 -1.39
N ALA A 299 -7.94 -22.22 -0.28
CA ALA A 299 -8.79 -21.75 0.82
C ALA A 299 -8.28 -20.44 1.44
N TYR A 300 -6.96 -20.26 1.45
CA TYR A 300 -6.30 -19.13 2.08
C TYR A 300 -5.97 -17.99 1.13
N VAL A 301 -5.84 -18.27 -0.17
CA VAL A 301 -5.66 -17.25 -1.21
C VAL A 301 -6.84 -16.29 -1.27
N ARG A 302 -8.05 -16.78 -0.95
CA ARG A 302 -9.28 -15.97 -0.94
C ARG A 302 -9.50 -15.12 0.30
N ALA A 303 -8.58 -15.16 1.26
CA ALA A 303 -8.72 -14.48 2.53
C ALA A 303 -8.95 -12.96 2.37
N ALA A 304 -10.00 -12.45 3.02
CA ALA A 304 -10.40 -11.05 3.01
C ALA A 304 -10.70 -10.43 1.62
N LEU A 305 -10.98 -11.23 0.59
CA LEU A 305 -11.44 -10.72 -0.71
C LEU A 305 -12.89 -10.26 -0.64
N LEU A 306 -13.27 -9.31 -1.50
CA LEU A 306 -14.66 -8.88 -1.66
C LEU A 306 -15.47 -9.98 -2.37
N GLU A 307 -16.54 -10.45 -1.76
CA GLU A 307 -17.38 -11.53 -2.30
C GLU A 307 -18.76 -11.04 -2.75
N LYS A 308 -19.24 -9.93 -2.20
CA LYS A 308 -20.57 -9.41 -2.53
C LYS A 308 -20.67 -7.91 -2.41
N ILE A 309 -21.40 -7.31 -3.37
CA ILE A 309 -21.83 -5.92 -3.33
C ILE A 309 -23.35 -5.91 -3.38
N THR A 310 -24.00 -5.42 -2.33
CA THR A 310 -25.45 -5.17 -2.35
C THR A 310 -25.69 -3.71 -2.74
N TYR A 311 -26.60 -3.48 -3.68
CA TYR A 311 -26.95 -2.18 -4.21
C TYR A 311 -28.03 -1.49 -3.38
N PRO A 312 -28.20 -0.15 -3.52
CA PRO A 312 -29.27 0.60 -2.89
C PRO A 312 -30.69 0.05 -3.15
N THR A 313 -30.87 -0.64 -4.28
CA THR A 313 -32.15 -1.26 -4.69
C THR A 313 -32.41 -2.62 -4.02
N GLY A 314 -31.47 -3.15 -3.24
CA GLY A 314 -31.53 -4.47 -2.62
C GLY A 314 -31.04 -5.63 -3.49
N GLY A 315 -30.88 -5.41 -4.80
CA GLY A 315 -30.18 -6.36 -5.68
C GLY A 315 -28.70 -6.46 -5.32
N TYR A 316 -28.01 -7.51 -5.74
CA TYR A 316 -26.60 -7.72 -5.42
C TYR A 316 -25.82 -8.34 -6.58
N THR A 317 -24.51 -8.18 -6.52
CA THR A 317 -23.54 -8.88 -7.36
C THR A 317 -22.66 -9.74 -6.46
N LEU A 318 -22.49 -11.01 -6.84
CA LEU A 318 -21.51 -11.92 -6.25
C LEU A 318 -20.23 -11.88 -7.09
N LEU A 319 -19.10 -11.87 -6.40
CA LEU A 319 -17.78 -11.91 -6.98
C LEU A 319 -17.15 -13.25 -6.60
N GLU A 320 -17.04 -14.13 -7.58
CA GLU A 320 -16.37 -15.42 -7.42
C GLU A 320 -14.94 -15.26 -7.91
N SER A 321 -13.98 -15.43 -7.00
CA SER A 321 -12.56 -15.37 -7.36
C SER A 321 -12.05 -16.76 -7.71
N GLU A 322 -11.47 -16.92 -8.89
CA GLU A 322 -10.85 -18.18 -9.29
C GLU A 322 -9.33 -18.14 -9.10
N SER A 323 -8.73 -19.29 -8.80
CA SER A 323 -7.27 -19.40 -8.69
C SER A 323 -6.65 -19.58 -10.08
N ASN A 324 -5.62 -18.79 -10.38
CA ASN A 324 -4.81 -18.92 -11.58
C ASN A 324 -4.20 -20.32 -11.68
N ASN A 325 -3.99 -20.79 -12.90
CA ASN A 325 -3.37 -22.07 -13.17
C ASN A 325 -2.23 -21.92 -14.17
N PHE A 326 -1.15 -22.66 -13.97
CA PHE A 326 -0.04 -22.72 -14.91
C PHE A 326 0.36 -24.16 -15.19
N ILE A 327 1.00 -24.38 -16.34
CA ILE A 327 1.52 -25.70 -16.72
C ILE A 327 3.03 -25.70 -16.49
N LEU A 328 3.49 -26.64 -15.67
CA LEU A 328 4.91 -26.91 -15.46
C LEU A 328 5.18 -28.38 -15.79
N LEU A 329 6.10 -28.61 -16.73
CA LEU A 329 6.49 -29.96 -17.18
C LEU A 329 5.28 -30.81 -17.62
N GLY A 330 4.29 -30.19 -18.26
CA GLY A 330 3.07 -30.86 -18.75
C GLY A 330 2.04 -31.18 -17.68
N LYS A 331 2.27 -30.80 -16.42
CA LYS A 331 1.30 -30.94 -15.32
C LYS A 331 0.70 -29.57 -14.95
N PRO A 332 -0.60 -29.49 -14.67
CA PRO A 332 -1.22 -28.27 -14.16
C PRO A 332 -0.87 -28.09 -12.69
N TYR A 333 -0.55 -26.85 -12.31
CA TYR A 333 -0.38 -26.41 -10.94
C TYR A 333 -1.27 -25.21 -10.70
N ARG A 334 -1.88 -25.16 -9.52
CA ARG A 334 -2.67 -24.01 -9.08
C ARG A 334 -1.73 -22.98 -8.47
N GLU A 335 -1.87 -21.74 -8.89
CA GLU A 335 -1.22 -20.58 -8.30
C GLU A 335 -2.18 -19.86 -7.38
N ALA A 336 -1.61 -19.21 -6.37
CA ALA A 336 -2.32 -18.11 -5.77
C ALA A 336 -2.22 -16.92 -6.73
N GLY A 337 -3.30 -16.69 -7.44
CA GLY A 337 -3.50 -15.54 -8.31
C GLY A 337 -4.99 -15.53 -8.59
N LEU A 338 -5.59 -14.35 -8.64
CA LEU A 338 -7.03 -14.24 -8.82
C LEU A 338 -7.29 -13.65 -10.19
N GLU A 339 -8.09 -14.34 -10.99
CA GLU A 339 -8.67 -13.85 -12.24
C GLU A 339 -10.00 -13.13 -11.98
#